data_AF-A0A7V5CML5-F1
#
_entry.id   AF-A0A7V5CML5-F1
#
_cell.length_a   1.000
_cell.length_b   1.000
_cell.length_c   1.000
_cell.angle_alpha   90.00
_cell.angle_beta   90.00
_cell.angle_gamma   90.00
#
_symmetry.space_group_name_H-M   'P 1'
#
loop_
_entity.id
_entity.type
_entity.pdbx_description
1 polymer ?
#
loop_
_entity_poly.entity_id
_entity_poly.type
_entity_poly.pdbx_seq_one_letter_code
_entity_poly.pdbx_strand_id
1 'polypeptide(L)'
;MRLFAWIFVLIVALADIVSGAVTPNKLTFDFNNIPIRGAASQISRQAHVWIVVDPKVQCSITANLNSADLGQVMDAITKPGNFSWKKLTFALQQNSSASPEELKSGILALASMPLVGLAIQDPATKTCGVFANGLPTMPNLSQIKLPDGYKWATIYVILSPPAALPVRKDEVRSLSEAQQDVLTRLTNASPDERVQILQSEWISRLNLPPNTRRALFRDEITALLGLDPQYRNQLTNDYRIALRGITDPFRSAPPRRNKKPVIQRKAN
;
A
#
# COMPACT_ATOMS: atom_id res chain seq x y z
N MET A 1 -40.29 18.26 11.94
CA MET A 1 -40.96 17.30 12.85
C MET A 1 -40.23 15.97 12.71
N ARG A 2 -39.29 15.67 13.61
CA ARG A 2 -39.48 14.78 14.77
C ARG A 2 -39.88 13.35 14.36
N LEU A 3 -38.94 12.41 14.41
CA LEU A 3 -38.97 11.21 15.27
C LEU A 3 -37.80 10.29 14.91
N PHE A 4 -36.86 10.09 15.84
CA PHE A 4 -36.46 8.74 16.26
C PHE A 4 -35.73 8.90 17.60
N ALA A 5 -36.42 8.49 18.64
CA ALA A 5 -35.98 8.56 20.02
C ALA A 5 -35.39 7.20 20.43
N TRP A 6 -34.20 7.27 21.04
CA TRP A 6 -33.77 6.61 22.28
C TRP A 6 -33.89 5.09 22.46
N ILE A 7 -32.77 4.48 22.92
CA ILE A 7 -32.64 3.58 24.10
C ILE A 7 -31.12 3.37 24.37
N PHE A 8 -30.59 4.07 25.39
CA PHE A 8 -30.02 3.59 26.68
C PHE A 8 -28.52 3.19 26.67
N VAL A 9 -27.63 4.13 27.05
CA VAL A 9 -26.93 4.29 28.36
C VAL A 9 -25.79 3.28 28.61
N LEU A 10 -24.55 3.78 28.55
CA LEU A 10 -23.49 3.39 29.49
C LEU A 10 -22.67 4.63 29.86
N ILE A 11 -22.68 4.94 31.15
CA ILE A 11 -21.89 6.00 31.79
C ILE A 11 -20.41 5.67 31.67
N VAL A 12 -19.60 6.58 31.11
CA VAL A 12 -18.17 6.68 31.49
C VAL A 12 -17.82 8.15 31.62
N ALA A 13 -17.28 8.48 32.78
CA ALA A 13 -16.90 9.81 33.21
C ALA A 13 -16.00 10.54 32.20
N LEU A 14 -16.35 11.79 31.94
CA LEU A 14 -15.41 12.80 31.43
C LEU A 14 -14.34 13.00 32.51
N ALA A 15 -13.20 12.35 32.34
CA ALA A 15 -11.99 12.70 33.07
C ALA A 15 -11.30 13.83 32.29
N ASP A 16 -11.03 14.94 32.98
CA ASP A 16 -10.14 16.00 32.52
C ASP A 16 -8.84 15.40 31.99
N ILE A 17 -8.61 15.54 30.68
CA ILE A 17 -7.41 15.03 30.03
C ILE A 17 -6.28 15.99 30.36
N VAL A 18 -5.51 15.64 31.38
CA VAL A 18 -4.21 16.23 31.64
C VAL A 18 -3.28 15.81 30.50
N SER A 19 -3.12 16.71 29.52
CA SER A 19 -1.98 16.69 28.59
C SER A 19 -0.73 17.07 29.40
N GLY A 20 -0.14 16.10 30.08
CA GLY A 20 1.16 16.20 30.71
C GLY A 20 2.22 15.58 29.82
N ALA A 21 3.37 16.23 29.71
CA ALA A 21 4.58 15.65 29.12
C ALA A 21 4.79 14.21 29.60
N VAL A 22 5.24 13.34 28.69
CA VAL A 22 5.55 11.93 28.98
C VAL A 22 6.61 11.87 30.08
N THR A 23 6.19 11.75 31.33
CA THR A 23 7.02 11.14 32.36
C THR A 23 7.12 9.65 32.00
N PRO A 24 8.32 9.04 32.09
CA PRO A 24 8.48 7.61 31.89
C PRO A 24 7.85 6.88 33.08
N ASN A 25 6.52 6.79 33.09
CA ASN A 25 5.80 5.95 34.01
C ASN A 25 6.09 4.52 33.59
N LYS A 26 7.04 3.91 34.29
CA LYS A 26 7.35 2.49 34.14
C LYS A 26 6.10 1.69 34.43
N LEU A 27 5.60 0.97 33.43
CA LEU A 27 4.39 0.20 33.52
C LEU A 27 4.72 -1.24 33.87
N THR A 28 3.92 -1.82 34.75
CA THR A 28 3.98 -3.23 35.10
C THR A 28 2.65 -3.88 34.77
N PHE A 29 2.70 -4.96 33.99
CA PHE A 29 1.53 -5.74 33.57
C PHE A 29 1.83 -7.22 33.66
N ASP A 30 0.84 -7.98 34.11
CA ASP A 30 0.85 -9.43 34.01
C ASP A 30 -0.39 -9.87 33.24
N PHE A 31 -0.20 -10.16 31.97
CA PHE A 31 -1.23 -10.63 31.06
C PHE A 31 -1.15 -12.15 31.00
N ASN A 32 -2.21 -12.82 31.45
CA ASN A 32 -2.33 -14.27 31.35
C ASN A 32 -3.52 -14.62 30.45
N ASN A 33 -3.21 -14.97 29.20
CA ASN A 33 -4.18 -15.38 28.18
C ASN A 33 -5.40 -14.44 28.04
N ILE A 34 -5.16 -13.13 27.98
CA ILE A 34 -6.23 -12.13 27.81
C ILE A 34 -6.36 -11.72 26.35
N PRO A 35 -7.58 -11.40 25.86
CA PRO A 35 -7.74 -10.87 24.52
C PRO A 35 -6.98 -9.54 24.38
N ILE A 36 -6.32 -9.32 23.24
CA ILE A 36 -5.54 -8.10 22.96
C ILE A 36 -6.32 -6.80 23.16
N ARG A 37 -7.63 -6.80 22.90
CA ARG A 37 -8.51 -5.66 23.20
C ARG A 37 -8.63 -5.39 24.70
N GLY A 38 -8.68 -6.44 25.51
CA GLY A 38 -8.63 -6.37 26.96
C GLY A 38 -7.29 -5.82 27.45
N ALA A 39 -6.17 -6.34 26.91
CA ALA A 39 -4.83 -5.84 27.20
C ALA A 39 -4.70 -4.34 26.87
N ALA A 40 -5.10 -3.94 25.66
CA ALA A 40 -5.09 -2.55 25.22
C ALA A 40 -5.94 -1.64 26.12
N SER A 41 -7.10 -2.11 26.59
CA SER A 41 -7.95 -1.34 27.52
C SER A 41 -7.28 -1.16 28.88
N GLN A 42 -6.61 -2.19 29.42
CA GLN A 42 -5.87 -2.08 30.68
C GLN A 42 -4.69 -1.11 30.56
N ILE A 43 -3.92 -1.19 29.47
CA ILE A 43 -2.80 -0.27 29.21
C ILE A 43 -3.32 1.17 29.07
N SER A 44 -4.39 1.36 28.32
CA SER A 44 -5.02 2.67 28.14
C SER A 44 -5.40 3.31 29.47
N ARG A 45 -5.95 2.55 30.41
CA ARG A 45 -6.33 3.02 31.75
C ARG A 45 -5.11 3.37 32.61
N GLN A 46 -4.10 2.51 32.65
CA GLN A 46 -2.95 2.68 33.54
C GLN A 46 -1.97 3.75 33.03
N ALA A 47 -1.79 3.85 31.72
CA ALA A 47 -0.91 4.84 31.11
C ALA A 47 -1.65 6.16 30.76
N HIS A 48 -2.96 6.25 30.98
CA HIS A 48 -3.81 7.39 30.60
C HIS A 48 -3.66 7.78 29.13
N VAL A 49 -3.54 6.79 28.23
CA VAL A 49 -3.39 6.99 26.79
C VAL A 49 -4.55 6.37 26.02
N TRP A 50 -4.78 6.85 24.80
CA TRP A 50 -5.81 6.27 23.94
C TRP A 50 -5.23 5.19 23.06
N ILE A 51 -5.79 3.98 23.14
CA ILE A 51 -5.37 2.83 22.33
C ILE A 51 -6.55 2.32 21.52
N VAL A 52 -6.37 2.28 20.20
CA VAL A 52 -7.35 1.79 19.24
C VAL A 52 -6.85 0.48 18.66
N VAL A 53 -7.69 -0.56 18.73
CA VAL A 53 -7.40 -1.86 18.13
C VAL A 53 -8.25 -2.05 16.88
N ASP A 54 -7.59 -2.37 15.76
CA ASP A 54 -8.24 -2.77 14.51
C ASP A 54 -9.20 -3.95 14.77
N PRO A 55 -10.45 -3.88 14.29
CA PRO A 55 -11.43 -4.94 14.53
C PRO A 55 -10.99 -6.34 14.07
N LYS A 56 -10.11 -6.42 13.06
CA LYS A 56 -9.56 -7.67 12.51
C LYS A 56 -8.54 -8.34 13.43
N VAL A 57 -8.04 -7.62 14.42
CA VAL A 57 -7.05 -8.12 15.38
C VAL A 57 -7.76 -8.95 16.44
N GLN A 58 -7.63 -10.28 16.30
CA GLN A 58 -8.19 -11.27 17.21
C GLN A 58 -7.06 -12.19 17.66
N CYS A 59 -6.54 -11.96 18.88
CA CYS A 59 -5.60 -12.86 19.53
C CYS A 59 -5.70 -12.74 21.04
N SER A 60 -5.23 -13.76 21.74
CA SER A 60 -4.94 -13.70 23.16
C SER A 60 -3.45 -13.50 23.38
N ILE A 61 -3.11 -12.75 24.42
CA ILE A 61 -1.75 -12.37 24.75
C ILE A 61 -1.42 -12.90 26.13
N THR A 62 -0.23 -13.47 26.24
CA THR A 62 0.43 -13.76 27.51
C THR A 62 1.74 -13.00 27.54
N ALA A 63 1.89 -12.07 28.48
CA ALA A 63 3.09 -11.27 28.63
C ALA A 63 3.23 -10.79 30.07
N ASN A 64 4.42 -10.98 30.64
CA ASN A 64 4.80 -10.44 31.93
C ASN A 64 5.80 -9.31 31.69
N LEU A 65 5.42 -8.09 32.06
CA LEU A 65 6.17 -6.87 31.81
C LEU A 65 6.38 -6.19 33.14
N ASN A 66 7.64 -6.04 33.54
CA ASN A 66 8.02 -5.34 34.76
C ASN A 66 8.73 -4.05 34.40
N SER A 67 8.20 -2.92 34.88
CA SER A 67 8.85 -1.62 34.73
C SER A 67 9.20 -1.24 33.27
N ALA A 68 8.30 -1.54 32.34
CA ALA A 68 8.48 -1.32 30.91
C ALA A 68 7.94 0.05 30.47
N ASP A 69 8.59 0.66 29.48
CA ASP A 69 8.07 1.86 28.84
C ASP A 69 6.86 1.53 27.96
N LEU A 70 5.97 2.50 27.73
CA LEU A 70 4.78 2.28 26.90
C LEU A 70 5.12 1.72 25.50
N GLY A 71 6.22 2.17 24.88
CA GLY A 71 6.68 1.61 23.60
C GLY A 71 7.01 0.12 23.70
N GLN A 72 7.77 -0.26 24.73
CA GLN A 72 8.14 -1.65 24.99
C GLN A 72 6.91 -2.53 25.30
N VAL A 73 5.94 -1.98 26.03
CA VAL A 73 4.67 -2.65 26.28
C VAL A 73 3.90 -2.88 24.97
N MET A 74 3.82 -1.86 24.11
CA MET A 74 3.17 -1.97 22.79
C MET A 74 3.87 -3.00 21.89
N ASP A 75 5.21 -3.04 21.89
CA ASP A 75 5.99 -4.05 21.17
C ASP A 75 5.69 -5.47 21.70
N ALA A 76 5.66 -5.64 23.02
CA ALA A 76 5.43 -6.93 23.65
C ALA A 76 4.03 -7.49 23.37
N ILE A 77 3.00 -6.65 23.34
CA ILE A 77 1.62 -7.11 23.06
C ILE A 77 1.36 -7.35 21.56
N THR A 78 2.10 -6.70 20.67
CA THR A 78 1.90 -6.84 19.22
C THR A 78 2.70 -7.96 18.59
N LYS A 79 3.87 -8.29 19.17
CA LYS A 79 4.77 -9.33 18.69
C LYS A 79 4.14 -10.72 18.53
N PRO A 80 3.31 -11.24 19.46
CA PRO A 80 2.77 -12.61 19.35
C PRO A 80 1.87 -12.83 18.13
N GLY A 81 1.20 -11.77 17.65
CA GLY A 81 0.29 -11.86 16.51
C GLY A 81 0.83 -11.22 15.23
N ASN A 82 2.13 -10.91 15.18
CA ASN A 82 2.75 -10.18 14.06
C ASN A 82 1.97 -8.91 13.68
N PHE A 83 1.45 -8.21 14.70
CA PHE A 83 0.76 -6.94 14.52
C PHE A 83 1.76 -5.82 14.45
N SER A 84 1.35 -4.71 13.84
CA SER A 84 2.12 -3.47 13.88
C SER A 84 1.36 -2.46 14.73
N TRP A 85 2.08 -1.57 15.42
CA TRP A 85 1.46 -0.42 16.07
C TRP A 85 2.01 0.88 15.50
N LYS A 86 1.18 1.92 15.54
CA LYS A 86 1.53 3.27 15.11
C LYS A 86 1.15 4.28 16.19
N LYS A 87 2.03 5.25 16.44
CA LYS A 87 1.74 6.44 17.25
C LYS A 87 1.25 7.54 16.33
N LEU A 88 0.06 8.06 16.58
CA LEU A 88 -0.53 9.16 15.83
C LEU A 88 -0.68 10.35 16.75
N THR A 89 -0.16 11.50 16.34
CA THR A 89 -0.30 12.75 17.08
C THR A 89 -0.94 13.79 16.17
N PHE A 90 -2.00 14.44 16.63
CA PHE A 90 -2.73 15.44 15.85
C PHE A 90 -3.20 16.58 16.73
N ALA A 91 -3.44 17.73 16.11
CA ALA A 91 -3.99 18.90 16.77
C ALA A 91 -5.52 18.76 16.84
N LEU A 92 -6.06 18.72 18.05
CA LEU A 92 -7.50 18.66 18.30
C LEU A 92 -7.98 20.00 18.84
N GLN A 93 -9.10 20.51 18.33
CA GLN A 93 -9.71 21.72 18.87
C GLN A 93 -10.26 21.42 20.27
N GLN A 94 -9.98 22.28 21.26
CA GLN A 94 -10.30 22.07 22.69
C GLN A 94 -11.79 21.81 22.97
N ASN A 95 -12.68 22.27 22.07
CA ASN A 95 -14.13 22.12 22.20
C ASN A 95 -14.74 21.18 21.14
N SER A 96 -13.92 20.42 20.41
CA SER A 96 -14.44 19.48 19.43
C SER A 96 -15.00 18.24 20.13
N SER A 97 -16.27 17.92 19.83
CA SER A 97 -16.98 16.74 20.35
C SER A 97 -16.73 15.49 19.49
N ALA A 98 -15.62 15.44 18.75
CA ALA A 98 -15.33 14.35 17.83
C ALA A 98 -15.38 13.04 18.61
N SER A 99 -16.34 12.17 18.27
CA SER A 99 -16.52 10.94 19.01
C SER A 99 -15.30 10.03 18.78
N PRO A 100 -14.87 9.26 19.79
CA PRO A 100 -13.76 8.32 19.64
C PRO A 100 -13.95 7.33 18.48
N GLU A 101 -15.21 7.03 18.12
CA GLU A 101 -15.54 6.14 17.00
C GLU A 101 -15.34 6.79 15.63
N GLU A 102 -15.73 8.07 15.48
CA GLU A 102 -15.46 8.86 14.27
C GLU A 102 -13.96 8.99 14.04
N LEU A 103 -13.21 9.35 15.09
CA LEU A 103 -11.75 9.44 15.03
C LEU A 103 -11.13 8.08 14.69
N LYS A 104 -11.61 7.00 15.30
CA LYS A 104 -11.14 5.63 15.04
C LYS A 104 -11.29 5.26 13.56
N SER A 105 -12.44 5.50 12.95
CA SER A 105 -12.69 5.14 11.55
C SER A 105 -11.78 5.90 10.57
N GLY A 106 -11.63 7.23 10.76
CA GLY A 106 -10.75 8.06 9.94
C GLY A 106 -9.28 7.72 10.11
N ILE A 107 -8.86 7.47 11.35
CA ILE A 107 -7.49 7.05 11.69
C ILE A 107 -7.14 5.71 11.05
N LEU A 108 -8.03 4.72 11.15
CA LEU A 108 -7.79 3.40 10.55
C LEU A 108 -7.72 3.48 9.02
N ALA A 109 -8.56 4.32 8.40
CA ALA A 109 -8.50 4.56 6.96
C ALA A 109 -7.16 5.18 6.55
N LEU A 110 -6.72 6.26 7.22
CA LEU A 110 -5.45 6.91 6.93
C LEU A 110 -4.25 5.99 7.18
N ALA A 111 -4.27 5.21 8.26
CA ALA A 111 -3.18 4.31 8.62
C ALA A 111 -3.04 3.11 7.67
N SER A 112 -4.10 2.75 6.94
CA SER A 112 -4.16 1.61 6.02
C SER A 112 -3.82 1.97 4.58
N MET A 113 -3.86 3.25 4.21
CA MET A 113 -3.56 3.69 2.84
C MET A 113 -2.04 3.80 2.60
N PRO A 114 -1.53 3.32 1.45
CA PRO A 114 -0.11 3.44 1.08
C PRO A 114 0.19 4.85 0.52
N LEU A 115 -0.25 5.90 1.23
CA LEU A 115 -0.04 7.29 0.81
C LEU A 115 1.28 7.81 1.36
N VAL A 116 2.02 8.57 0.55
CA VAL A 116 3.20 9.36 0.96
C VAL A 116 2.76 10.74 1.49
N GLY A 117 1.59 11.23 1.07
CA GLY A 117 0.95 12.40 1.63
C GLY A 117 -0.47 12.60 1.15
N LEU A 118 -1.24 13.41 1.87
CA LEU A 118 -2.62 13.78 1.59
C LEU A 118 -2.76 15.28 1.79
N ALA A 119 -3.22 16.02 0.78
CA ALA A 119 -3.59 17.42 0.94
C ALA A 119 -5.12 17.53 0.93
N ILE A 120 -5.69 18.16 1.95
CA ILE A 120 -7.11 18.45 2.08
C ILE A 120 -7.26 19.96 1.96
N GLN A 121 -7.89 20.41 0.88
CA GLN A 121 -8.22 21.81 0.71
C GLN A 121 -9.70 22.03 1.04
N ASP A 122 -9.98 22.94 1.95
CA ASP A 122 -11.34 23.45 2.15
C ASP A 122 -11.56 24.66 1.22
N PRO A 123 -12.42 24.54 0.19
CA PRO A 123 -12.67 25.61 -0.76
C PRO A 123 -13.41 26.81 -0.13
N ALA A 124 -14.17 26.61 0.95
CA ALA A 124 -14.91 27.69 1.61
C ALA A 124 -14.00 28.57 2.48
N THR A 125 -13.10 27.94 3.24
CA THR A 125 -12.14 28.66 4.11
C THR A 125 -10.80 28.95 3.44
N LYS A 126 -10.56 28.40 2.25
CA LYS A 126 -9.27 28.43 1.52
C LYS A 126 -8.10 27.90 2.35
N THR A 127 -8.38 27.03 3.32
CA THR A 127 -7.34 26.38 4.13
C THR A 127 -6.89 25.08 3.48
N CYS A 128 -5.63 24.72 3.66
CA CYS A 128 -5.07 23.47 3.17
C CYS A 128 -4.40 22.74 4.33
N GLY A 129 -4.82 21.51 4.61
CA GLY A 129 -4.16 20.60 5.54
C GLY A 129 -3.33 19.59 4.76
N VAL A 130 -2.04 19.48 5.07
CA VAL A 130 -1.15 18.49 4.44
C VAL A 130 -0.75 17.44 5.47
N PHE A 131 -1.01 16.18 5.15
CA PHE A 131 -0.50 15.01 5.84
C PHE A 131 0.65 14.46 5.01
N ALA A 132 1.75 14.10 5.66
CA ALA A 132 2.88 13.43 5.03
C ALA A 132 3.20 12.16 5.82
N ASN A 133 3.55 11.10 5.10
CA ASN A 133 3.90 9.80 5.64
C ASN A 133 5.32 9.45 5.20
N GLY A 134 6.09 8.79 6.07
CA GLY A 134 7.46 8.37 5.76
C GLY A 134 8.50 9.50 5.75
N LEU A 135 8.29 10.58 6.52
CA LEU A 135 9.34 11.57 6.74
C LEU A 135 10.52 10.91 7.48
N PRO A 136 11.78 11.14 7.03
CA PRO A 136 12.97 10.46 7.57
C PRO A 136 13.25 10.81 9.04
N THR A 137 12.74 11.96 9.50
CA THR A 137 12.88 12.42 10.87
C THR A 137 11.53 12.93 11.36
N MET A 138 11.09 12.47 12.54
CA MET A 138 9.87 12.97 13.17
C MET A 138 10.08 14.45 13.54
N PRO A 139 9.22 15.37 13.08
CA PRO A 139 9.32 16.77 13.48
C PRO A 139 9.13 16.89 14.99
N ASN A 140 9.92 17.77 15.63
CA ASN A 140 9.82 17.99 17.06
C ASN A 140 8.52 18.74 17.39
N LEU A 141 7.49 17.99 17.76
CA LEU A 141 6.15 18.52 18.03
C LEU A 141 6.12 19.52 19.20
N SER A 142 7.08 19.43 20.13
CA SER A 142 7.23 20.38 21.24
C SER A 142 7.61 21.79 20.78
N GLN A 143 8.18 21.92 19.59
CA GLN A 143 8.58 23.20 19.01
C GLN A 143 7.49 23.82 18.11
N ILE A 144 6.45 23.06 17.77
CA ILE A 144 5.35 23.51 16.93
C ILE A 144 4.30 24.18 17.82
N LYS A 145 4.22 25.51 17.74
CA LYS A 145 3.13 26.27 18.37
C LYS A 145 1.82 25.99 17.63
N LEU A 146 0.86 25.46 18.36
CA LEU A 146 -0.50 25.30 17.87
C LEU A 146 -1.23 26.65 17.89
N PRO A 147 -2.20 26.88 17.00
CA PRO A 147 -3.12 28.00 17.11
C PRO A 147 -3.91 27.94 18.42
N ASP A 148 -4.37 29.11 18.89
CA ASP A 148 -5.17 29.19 20.11
C ASP A 148 -6.44 28.32 20.00
N GLY A 149 -6.74 27.59 21.07
CA GLY A 149 -7.87 26.66 21.11
C GLY A 149 -7.59 25.28 20.54
N TYR A 150 -6.34 24.93 20.20
CA TYR A 150 -5.93 23.56 19.83
C TYR A 150 -5.03 22.93 20.91
N LYS A 151 -5.10 21.60 21.04
CA LYS A 151 -4.24 20.78 21.91
C LYS A 151 -3.73 19.57 21.13
N TRP A 152 -2.49 19.16 21.41
CA TRP A 152 -1.97 17.90 20.88
C TRP A 152 -2.67 16.71 21.55
N ALA A 153 -3.27 15.86 20.74
CA ALA A 153 -3.81 14.57 21.15
C ALA A 153 -2.95 13.45 20.54
N THR A 154 -2.63 12.43 21.34
CA THR A 154 -1.87 11.25 20.90
C THR A 154 -2.74 10.01 21.02
N ILE A 155 -2.82 9.23 19.95
CA ILE A 155 -3.52 7.94 19.89
C ILE A 155 -2.55 6.87 19.40
N TYR A 156 -2.58 5.72 20.05
CA TYR A 156 -1.85 4.52 19.65
C TYR A 156 -2.80 3.58 18.91
N VAL A 157 -2.39 3.07 17.76
CA VAL A 157 -3.23 2.19 16.94
C VAL A 157 -2.51 0.86 16.75
N ILE A 158 -3.20 -0.24 17.02
CA ILE A 158 -2.74 -1.61 16.72
C ILE A 158 -3.45 -2.06 15.44
N LEU A 159 -2.66 -2.39 14.43
CA LEU A 159 -3.10 -2.75 13.08
C LEU A 159 -2.86 -4.24 12.82
N SER A 160 -3.82 -4.86 12.14
CA SER A 160 -3.60 -6.19 11.56
C SER A 160 -2.45 -6.13 10.54
N PRO A 161 -1.67 -7.22 10.38
CA PRO A 161 -0.67 -7.26 9.32
C PRO A 161 -1.34 -6.95 7.98
N PRO A 162 -0.69 -6.18 7.09
CA PRO A 162 -1.22 -5.97 5.75
C PRO A 162 -1.47 -7.35 5.15
N ALA A 163 -2.68 -7.56 4.62
CA ALA A 163 -3.04 -8.83 4.00
C ALA A 163 -1.94 -9.18 3.02
N ALA A 164 -1.17 -10.22 3.31
CA ALA A 164 -0.18 -10.72 2.37
C ALA A 164 -0.97 -11.00 1.10
N LEU A 165 -0.65 -10.27 0.02
CA LEU A 165 -1.04 -10.75 -1.30
C LEU A 165 -0.63 -12.22 -1.33
N PRO A 166 -1.50 -13.16 -1.72
CA PRO A 166 -1.15 -14.56 -1.78
C PRO A 166 -0.07 -14.71 -2.84
N VAL A 167 1.17 -14.50 -2.43
CA VAL A 167 2.35 -14.86 -3.19
C VAL A 167 2.42 -16.37 -3.04
N ARG A 168 1.75 -17.08 -3.94
CA ARG A 168 1.96 -18.51 -4.11
C ARG A 168 3.45 -18.67 -4.37
N LYS A 169 4.19 -19.18 -3.38
CA LYS A 169 5.65 -19.37 -3.49
C LYS A 169 6.01 -20.20 -4.72
N ASP A 170 5.10 -21.09 -5.14
CA ASP A 170 5.23 -21.90 -6.35
C ASP A 170 5.11 -21.08 -7.65
N GLU A 171 4.30 -20.02 -7.68
CA GLU A 171 4.18 -19.13 -8.83
C GLU A 171 5.38 -18.18 -8.95
N VAL A 172 5.93 -17.69 -7.84
CA VAL A 172 7.14 -16.85 -7.89
C VAL A 172 8.36 -17.66 -8.31
N ARG A 173 8.47 -18.90 -7.84
CA ARG A 173 9.55 -19.79 -8.28
C ARG A 173 9.41 -20.11 -9.77
N SER A 174 8.21 -20.46 -10.24
CA SER A 174 8.01 -20.75 -11.67
C SER A 174 8.18 -19.53 -12.58
N LEU A 175 7.77 -18.33 -12.13
CA LEU A 175 8.04 -17.08 -12.85
C LEU A 175 9.54 -16.77 -12.88
N SER A 176 10.25 -16.95 -11.77
CA SER A 176 11.70 -16.75 -11.71
C SER A 176 12.44 -17.74 -12.60
N GLU A 177 12.05 -19.02 -12.58
CA GLU A 177 12.64 -20.06 -13.43
C GLU A 177 12.35 -19.79 -14.91
N ALA A 178 11.12 -19.37 -15.25
CA ALA A 178 10.75 -18.98 -16.62
C ALA A 178 11.53 -17.73 -17.11
N GLN A 179 11.70 -16.72 -16.25
CA GLN A 179 12.50 -15.54 -16.59
C GLN A 179 13.98 -15.90 -16.79
N GLN A 180 14.53 -16.78 -15.95
CA GLN A 180 15.92 -17.23 -16.06
C GLN A 180 16.13 -18.03 -17.35
N ASP A 181 15.17 -18.87 -17.74
CA ASP A 181 15.20 -19.62 -18.99
C ASP A 181 15.19 -18.69 -20.22
N VAL A 182 14.31 -17.70 -20.24
CA VAL A 182 14.28 -16.67 -21.31
C VAL A 182 15.62 -15.95 -21.40
N LEU A 183 16.21 -15.56 -20.27
CA LEU A 183 17.49 -14.87 -20.24
C LEU A 183 18.64 -15.75 -20.75
N THR A 184 18.62 -17.03 -20.40
CA THR A 184 19.61 -18.02 -20.84
C THR A 184 19.50 -18.28 -22.35
N ARG A 185 18.27 -18.31 -22.89
CA ARG A 185 18.04 -18.42 -24.34
C ARG A 185 18.51 -17.16 -25.07
N LEU A 186 18.22 -15.97 -24.55
CA LEU A 186 18.63 -14.70 -25.17
C LEU A 186 20.15 -14.48 -25.18
N THR A 187 20.84 -14.90 -24.12
CA THR A 187 22.30 -14.74 -24.00
C THR A 187 23.08 -15.64 -24.96
N ASN A 188 22.61 -16.88 -25.16
CA ASN A 188 23.25 -17.85 -26.04
C ASN A 188 22.77 -17.80 -27.51
N ALA A 189 21.67 -17.09 -27.78
CA ALA A 189 21.09 -16.98 -29.12
C ALA A 189 21.85 -15.99 -30.02
N SER A 190 21.91 -16.32 -31.31
CA SER A 190 22.29 -15.40 -32.38
C SER A 190 21.28 -14.24 -32.51
N PRO A 191 21.64 -13.12 -33.18
CA PRO A 191 20.74 -11.97 -33.31
C PRO A 191 19.36 -12.30 -33.91
N ASP A 192 19.30 -13.17 -34.91
CA ASP A 192 18.03 -13.55 -35.56
C ASP A 192 17.18 -14.45 -34.64
N GLU A 193 17.81 -15.36 -33.89
CA GLU A 193 17.13 -16.21 -32.91
C GLU A 193 16.57 -15.40 -31.73
N ARG A 194 17.27 -14.33 -31.31
CA ARG A 194 16.76 -13.41 -30.26
C ARG A 194 15.44 -12.77 -30.69
N VAL A 195 15.31 -12.38 -31.96
CA VAL A 195 14.07 -11.80 -32.48
C VAL A 195 12.93 -12.80 -32.38
N GLN A 196 13.15 -14.07 -32.73
CA GLN A 196 12.12 -15.11 -32.63
C GLN A 196 11.72 -15.40 -31.18
N ILE A 197 12.69 -15.47 -30.26
CA ILE A 197 12.44 -15.65 -28.82
C ILE A 197 11.57 -14.49 -28.31
N LEU A 198 11.97 -13.24 -28.58
CA LEU A 198 11.21 -12.05 -28.17
C LEU A 198 9.81 -12.01 -28.77
N GLN A 199 9.63 -12.44 -30.02
CA GLN A 199 8.33 -12.52 -30.65
C GLN A 199 7.41 -13.53 -29.97
N SER A 200 7.92 -14.72 -29.65
CA SER A 200 7.15 -15.77 -28.97
C SER A 200 6.74 -15.34 -27.55
N GLU A 201 7.64 -14.72 -26.81
CA GLU A 201 7.37 -14.16 -25.48
C GLU A 201 6.32 -13.06 -25.55
N TRP A 202 6.42 -12.16 -26.53
CA TRP A 202 5.43 -11.10 -26.73
C TRP A 202 4.03 -11.65 -26.99
N ILE A 203 3.90 -12.66 -27.85
CA ILE A 203 2.62 -13.32 -28.14
C ILE A 203 2.06 -13.99 -26.86
N SER A 204 2.90 -14.64 -26.06
CA SER A 204 2.46 -15.22 -24.79
C SER A 204 1.92 -14.15 -23.83
N ARG A 205 2.58 -12.99 -23.76
CA ARG A 205 2.16 -11.85 -22.91
C ARG A 205 0.86 -11.22 -23.38
N LEU A 206 0.57 -11.24 -24.68
CA LEU A 206 -0.72 -10.78 -25.22
C LEU A 206 -1.89 -11.68 -24.82
N ASN A 207 -1.63 -12.95 -24.48
CA ASN A 207 -2.64 -13.86 -23.96
C ASN A 207 -2.89 -13.71 -22.45
N LEU A 208 -2.05 -12.94 -21.73
CA LEU A 208 -2.24 -12.67 -20.29
C LEU A 208 -3.42 -11.71 -20.03
N PRO A 209 -4.06 -11.80 -18.84
CA PRO A 209 -5.11 -10.86 -18.44
C PRO A 209 -4.65 -9.38 -18.50
N PRO A 210 -5.54 -8.43 -18.82
CA PRO A 210 -5.17 -7.02 -19.03
C PRO A 210 -4.45 -6.38 -17.84
N ASN A 211 -4.86 -6.68 -16.61
CA ASN A 211 -4.26 -6.13 -15.40
C ASN A 211 -2.84 -6.67 -15.18
N THR A 212 -2.62 -7.97 -15.40
CA THR A 212 -1.31 -8.62 -15.30
C THR A 212 -0.34 -8.06 -16.34
N ARG A 213 -0.81 -7.84 -17.57
CA ARG A 213 -0.01 -7.25 -18.65
C ARG A 213 0.46 -5.83 -18.31
N ARG A 214 -0.41 -5.00 -17.72
CA ARG A 214 -0.06 -3.63 -17.30
C ARG A 214 0.97 -3.61 -16.17
N ALA A 215 0.84 -4.51 -15.20
CA ALA A 215 1.81 -4.63 -14.11
C ALA A 215 3.19 -5.05 -14.65
N LEU A 216 3.24 -6.13 -15.44
CA LEU A 216 4.48 -6.60 -16.07
C LEU A 216 5.16 -5.51 -16.91
N PHE A 217 4.39 -4.76 -17.69
CA PHE A 217 4.94 -3.68 -18.52
C PHE A 217 5.56 -2.55 -17.68
N ARG A 218 4.94 -2.20 -16.54
CA ARG A 218 5.50 -1.20 -15.61
C ARG A 218 6.81 -1.69 -14.98
N ASP A 219 6.85 -2.96 -14.59
CA ASP A 219 8.04 -3.57 -13.98
C ASP A 219 9.19 -3.64 -14.99
N GLU A 220 8.89 -3.98 -16.25
CA GLU A 220 9.86 -4.05 -17.34
C GLU A 220 10.45 -2.68 -17.69
N ILE A 221 9.62 -1.62 -17.73
CA ILE A 221 10.13 -0.23 -17.88
C ILE A 221 11.08 0.11 -16.75
N THR A 222 10.73 -0.25 -15.52
CA THR A 222 11.56 0.03 -14.35
C THR A 222 12.89 -0.72 -14.42
N ALA A 223 12.88 -1.98 -14.85
CA ALA A 223 14.07 -2.79 -15.04
C ALA A 223 14.98 -2.23 -16.17
N LEU A 224 14.40 -1.84 -17.31
CA LEU A 224 15.13 -1.22 -18.42
C LEU A 224 15.87 0.05 -17.99
N LEU A 225 15.26 0.87 -17.13
CA LEU A 225 15.87 2.08 -16.59
C LEU A 225 17.06 1.81 -15.67
N GLY A 226 17.21 0.59 -15.15
CA GLY A 226 18.36 0.15 -14.36
C GLY A 226 19.53 -0.41 -15.18
N LEU A 227 19.34 -0.72 -16.46
CA LEU A 227 20.41 -1.28 -17.32
C LEU A 227 21.37 -0.20 -17.82
N ASP A 228 22.60 -0.60 -18.14
CA ASP A 228 23.59 0.26 -18.81
C ASP A 228 23.03 0.87 -20.12
N PRO A 229 23.32 2.14 -20.46
CA PRO A 229 22.75 2.80 -21.63
C PRO A 229 23.03 2.10 -22.97
N GLN A 230 24.21 1.51 -23.16
CA GLN A 230 24.54 0.83 -24.42
C GLN A 230 23.70 -0.43 -24.59
N TYR A 231 23.63 -1.24 -23.53
CA TYR A 231 22.84 -2.46 -23.51
C TYR A 231 21.33 -2.18 -23.65
N ARG A 232 20.84 -1.14 -22.97
CA ARG A 232 19.45 -0.68 -23.09
C ARG A 232 19.09 -0.30 -24.52
N ASN A 233 19.96 0.43 -25.22
CA ASN A 233 19.72 0.85 -26.59
C ASN A 233 19.67 -0.34 -27.56
N GLN A 234 20.58 -1.31 -27.38
CA GLN A 234 20.58 -2.55 -28.15
C GLN A 234 19.28 -3.33 -27.94
N LEU A 235 18.89 -3.56 -26.68
CA LEU A 235 17.68 -4.31 -26.35
C LEU A 235 16.40 -3.61 -26.87
N THR A 236 16.37 -2.27 -26.80
CA THR A 236 15.26 -1.46 -27.34
C THR A 236 15.17 -1.58 -28.87
N ASN A 237 16.30 -1.64 -29.56
CA ASN A 237 16.34 -1.83 -31.00
C ASN A 237 15.85 -3.23 -31.40
N ASP A 238 16.31 -4.27 -30.69
CA ASP A 238 15.88 -5.66 -30.90
C ASP A 238 14.37 -5.81 -30.68
N TYR A 239 13.83 -5.19 -29.61
CA TYR A 239 12.38 -5.13 -29.36
C TYR A 239 11.62 -4.44 -30.50
N ARG A 240 12.14 -3.33 -31.03
CA ARG A 240 11.52 -2.62 -32.14
C ARG A 240 11.48 -3.48 -33.41
N ILE A 241 12.55 -4.21 -33.70
CA ILE A 241 12.63 -5.12 -34.85
C ILE A 241 11.63 -6.27 -34.68
N ALA A 242 11.60 -6.89 -33.49
CA ALA A 242 10.68 -7.97 -33.16
C ALA A 242 9.22 -7.55 -33.32
N LEU A 243 8.85 -6.37 -32.80
CA LEU A 243 7.48 -5.83 -32.89
C LEU A 243 7.05 -5.52 -34.32
N ARG A 244 7.94 -5.00 -35.17
CA ARG A 244 7.62 -4.77 -36.59
C ARG A 244 7.19 -6.06 -37.30
N GLY A 245 7.82 -7.18 -36.97
CA GLY A 245 7.44 -8.49 -37.52
C GLY A 245 6.05 -8.97 -37.11
N ILE A 246 5.52 -8.49 -35.97
CA ILE A 246 4.20 -8.87 -35.46
C ILE A 246 3.10 -7.96 -35.98
N THR A 247 3.36 -6.66 -36.11
CA THR A 247 2.35 -5.67 -36.52
C THR A 247 2.14 -5.60 -38.04
N ASP A 248 3.01 -6.21 -38.85
CA ASP A 248 3.00 -6.06 -40.31
C ASP A 248 2.74 -7.37 -41.10
N PRO A 249 1.73 -8.21 -40.76
CA PRO A 249 1.39 -9.38 -41.58
C PRO A 249 0.75 -9.01 -42.94
N PHE A 250 0.43 -7.74 -43.18
CA PHE A 250 -0.30 -7.27 -44.37
C PHE A 250 0.57 -6.73 -45.50
N ARG A 251 1.89 -6.60 -45.31
CA ARG A 251 2.78 -6.02 -46.34
C ARG A 251 3.39 -7.01 -47.32
N SER A 252 3.21 -8.31 -47.10
CA SER A 252 3.75 -9.38 -47.95
C SER A 252 2.74 -9.94 -48.96
N ALA A 253 1.54 -9.36 -49.11
CA ALA A 253 0.69 -9.70 -50.24
C ALA A 253 1.34 -9.13 -51.52
N PRO A 254 1.83 -9.98 -52.45
CA PRO A 254 2.37 -9.47 -53.71
C PRO A 254 1.29 -8.66 -54.42
N PRO A 255 1.65 -7.55 -55.10
CA PRO A 255 0.68 -6.72 -55.79
C PRO A 255 -0.16 -7.61 -56.72
N ARG A 256 -1.48 -7.65 -56.48
CA ARG A 256 -2.41 -8.36 -57.37
C ARG A 256 -2.22 -7.79 -58.77
N ARG A 257 -1.57 -8.58 -59.63
CA ARG A 257 -1.39 -8.26 -61.05
C ARG A 257 -2.79 -8.14 -61.65
N ASN A 258 -3.27 -6.90 -61.84
CA ASN A 258 -4.54 -6.61 -62.50
C ASN A 258 -4.52 -7.28 -63.88
N LYS A 259 -5.20 -8.43 -64.01
CA LYS A 259 -5.48 -9.05 -65.29
C LYS A 259 -6.46 -8.12 -66.00
N LYS A 260 -5.98 -7.38 -67.01
CA LYS A 260 -6.86 -6.62 -67.90
C LYS A 260 -7.92 -7.57 -68.48
N PRO A 261 -9.20 -7.17 -68.52
CA PRO A 261 -10.23 -7.98 -69.14
C PRO A 261 -9.94 -8.11 -70.64
N VAL A 262 -9.79 -9.34 -71.10
CA VAL A 262 -9.73 -9.68 -72.52
C VAL A 262 -11.14 -9.46 -73.07
N ILE A 263 -11.32 -8.37 -73.82
CA ILE A 263 -12.56 -8.10 -74.56
C ILE A 263 -12.60 -9.10 -75.70
N GLN A 264 -13.39 -10.18 -75.56
CA GLN A 264 -13.76 -11.02 -76.68
C GLN A 264 -14.82 -10.27 -77.52
N ARG A 265 -14.39 -9.68 -78.63
CA ARG A 265 -15.29 -9.30 -79.72
C ARG A 265 -15.82 -10.59 -80.35
N LYS A 266 -17.11 -10.87 -80.17
CA LYS A 266 -17.83 -11.82 -81.05
C LYS A 266 -18.04 -11.14 -82.40
N ALA A 267 -17.58 -11.80 -83.46
CA ALA A 267 -17.98 -11.54 -84.82
C ALA A 267 -19.14 -12.47 -85.18
N ASN A 268 -20.05 -11.93 -86.00
CA ASN A 268 -21.26 -12.50 -86.62
C ASN A 268 -22.52 -12.51 -85.75
#